data_AF-A0A9D9LGP6-F1
#
_entry.id   AF-A0A9D9LGP6-F1
#
_cell.length_a   1.000
_cell.length_b   1.000
_cell.length_c   1.000
_cell.angle_alpha   90.00
_cell.angle_beta   90.00
_cell.angle_gamma   90.00
#
_symmetry.space_group_name_H-M   'P 1'
#
loop_
_entity.id
_entity.type
_entity.pdbx_description
1 polymer ?
#
loop_
_entity_poly.entity_id
_entity_poly.type
_entity_poly.pdbx_seq_one_letter_code
_entity_poly.pdbx_strand_id
1 'polypeptide(L)'
;RSTVLNEKYLKEMMEEGPGAAGSFAAVLQNTFGWETTRPGMIDDHLWEDYKSVFLDDSLNLGMKEYFEGKNPYALQEMTGVMLEAIRKGFWEASPETAREIARRHGELVEIFGAGCSGYVCDNAEVQKAVARQMDNPEKYQAEIRRIREAAPGSRKTSEVTGQRMKRQDEHENRTEVSSLRRAITIWSLLCICAAAVFFGGRRRRR
;
A
#
# COMPACT_ATOMS: atom_id res chain seq x y z
N ARG A 1 2.68 10.31 21.86
CA ARG A 1 1.65 9.85 20.88
C ARG A 1 1.70 8.32 20.78
N SER A 2 0.65 7.66 20.26
CA SER A 2 0.50 6.19 20.30
C SER A 2 0.88 5.44 19.01
N THR A 3 1.02 6.12 17.87
CA THR A 3 1.21 5.49 16.55
C THR A 3 2.34 6.13 15.74
N VAL A 4 2.05 6.86 14.65
CA VAL A 4 2.99 7.32 13.60
C VAL A 4 4.11 8.28 14.07
N LEU A 5 4.05 8.74 15.32
CA LEU A 5 5.05 9.58 15.99
C LEU A 5 5.60 8.91 17.26
N ASN A 6 5.40 7.60 17.40
CA ASN A 6 5.90 6.78 18.51
C ASN A 6 7.07 5.93 18.00
N GLU A 7 8.24 6.09 18.61
CA GLU A 7 9.47 5.39 18.21
C GLU A 7 9.30 3.87 18.15
N LYS A 8 8.62 3.26 19.14
CA LYS A 8 8.41 1.81 19.17
C LYS A 8 7.55 1.35 17.99
N TYR A 9 6.44 2.05 17.75
CA TYR A 9 5.57 1.75 16.61
C TYR A 9 6.31 1.90 15.28
N LEU A 10 7.11 2.97 15.13
CA LEU A 10 7.90 3.20 13.93
C LEU A 10 8.91 2.09 13.69
N LYS A 11 9.68 1.69 14.70
CA LYS A 11 10.63 0.57 14.60
C LYS A 11 9.95 -0.73 14.15
N GLU A 12 8.84 -1.10 14.80
CA GLU A 12 8.09 -2.30 14.43
C GLU A 12 7.56 -2.23 12.99
N MET A 13 6.99 -1.09 12.58
CA MET A 13 6.51 -0.90 11.21
C MET A 13 7.65 -0.83 10.16
N MET A 14 8.85 -0.41 10.54
CA MET A 14 10.00 -0.35 9.64
C MET A 14 10.61 -1.73 9.34
N GLU A 15 10.37 -2.74 10.17
CA GLU A 15 10.75 -4.14 9.91
C GLU A 15 9.91 -4.76 8.77
N GLU A 16 8.73 -4.18 8.50
CA GLU A 16 7.81 -4.64 7.46
C GLU A 16 8.22 -4.23 6.02
N GLY A 17 7.43 -4.68 5.04
CA GLY A 17 7.68 -4.42 3.62
C GLY A 17 7.32 -3.01 3.13
N PRO A 18 7.42 -2.76 1.80
CA PRO A 18 7.09 -1.47 1.17
C PRO A 18 5.69 -0.92 1.46
N GLY A 19 4.74 -1.79 1.82
CA GLY A 19 3.39 -1.40 2.23
C GLY A 19 3.35 -0.65 3.57
N ALA A 20 4.29 -0.89 4.47
CA ALA A 20 4.39 -0.16 5.73
C ALA A 20 4.83 1.29 5.50
N ALA A 21 5.82 1.51 4.62
CA ALA A 21 6.20 2.84 4.17
C ALA A 21 5.02 3.60 3.53
N GLY A 22 4.23 2.90 2.69
CA GLY A 22 3.00 3.46 2.12
C GLY A 22 1.94 3.80 3.19
N SER A 23 1.90 3.07 4.31
CA SER A 23 0.98 3.35 5.41
C SER A 23 1.32 4.66 6.12
N PHE A 24 2.61 5.02 6.24
CA PHE A 24 3.01 6.33 6.75
C PHE A 24 2.53 7.46 5.83
N ALA A 25 2.70 7.31 4.51
CA ALA A 25 2.18 8.27 3.54
C ALA A 25 0.65 8.43 3.63
N ALA A 26 -0.08 7.33 3.80
CA ALA A 26 -1.52 7.35 3.99
C ALA A 26 -1.94 8.13 5.26
N VAL A 27 -1.17 8.06 6.34
CA VAL A 27 -1.45 8.85 7.56
C VAL A 27 -1.34 10.35 7.30
N LEU A 28 -0.35 10.81 6.54
CA LEU A 28 -0.22 12.21 6.18
C LEU A 28 -1.35 12.66 5.23
N GLN A 29 -1.69 11.85 4.22
CA GLN A 29 -2.85 12.14 3.35
C GLN A 29 -4.14 12.25 4.16
N ASN A 30 -4.37 11.35 5.12
CA ASN A 30 -5.54 11.39 5.99
C ASN A 30 -5.54 12.65 6.87
N THR A 31 -4.38 13.06 7.37
CA THR A 31 -4.23 14.31 8.14
C THR A 31 -4.64 15.51 7.28
N PHE A 32 -4.17 15.57 6.03
CA PHE A 32 -4.58 16.61 5.06
C PHE A 32 -6.09 16.56 4.75
N GLY A 33 -6.67 15.36 4.64
CA GLY A 33 -8.10 15.18 4.43
C GLY A 33 -8.94 15.72 5.60
N TRP A 34 -8.48 15.55 6.84
CA TRP A 34 -9.11 16.14 8.02
C TRP A 34 -9.08 17.66 7.99
N GLU A 35 -7.96 18.27 7.60
CA GLU A 35 -7.86 19.73 7.44
C GLU A 35 -8.83 20.27 6.38
N THR A 36 -8.96 19.55 5.27
CA THR A 36 -9.85 19.98 4.18
C THR A 36 -11.33 19.90 4.59
N THR A 37 -11.69 18.87 5.38
CA THR A 37 -13.09 18.63 5.77
C THR A 37 -13.49 19.34 7.06
N ARG A 38 -12.53 19.62 7.94
CA ARG A 38 -12.72 20.36 9.19
C ARG A 38 -11.47 21.22 9.50
N PRO A 39 -11.37 22.40 8.87
CA PRO A 39 -10.23 23.30 9.04
C PRO A 39 -10.01 23.69 10.50
N GLY A 40 -8.74 23.73 10.92
CA GLY A 40 -8.34 24.17 12.26
C GLY A 40 -8.54 23.13 13.36
N MET A 41 -8.79 21.86 13.01
CA MET A 41 -8.75 20.75 13.98
C MET A 41 -7.31 20.29 14.25
N ILE A 42 -6.45 20.36 13.25
CA ILE A 42 -5.08 19.91 13.35
C ILE A 42 -4.19 21.13 13.62
N ASP A 43 -3.32 21.02 14.61
CA ASP A 43 -2.36 22.07 14.93
C ASP A 43 -1.11 21.96 14.03
N ASP A 44 -0.50 23.09 13.69
CA ASP A 44 0.78 23.18 12.96
C ASP A 44 1.86 22.25 13.53
N HIS A 45 1.89 22.10 14.86
CA HIS A 45 2.84 21.22 15.55
C HIS A 45 2.79 19.77 15.06
N LEU A 46 1.64 19.27 14.57
CA LEU A 46 1.58 17.92 14.02
C LEU A 46 2.37 17.81 12.70
N TRP A 47 2.33 18.84 11.86
CA TRP A 47 3.09 18.89 10.62
C TRP A 47 4.59 19.04 10.88
N GLU A 48 4.95 19.88 11.87
CA GLU A 48 6.33 19.99 12.36
C GLU A 48 6.84 18.65 12.92
N ASP A 49 6.02 17.94 13.71
CA ASP A 49 6.36 16.60 14.22
C ASP A 49 6.60 15.62 13.05
N TYR A 50 5.78 15.65 12.00
CA TYR A 50 5.98 14.78 10.83
C TYR A 50 7.29 15.09 10.10
N LYS A 51 7.62 16.37 9.88
CA LYS A 51 8.87 16.78 9.25
C LYS A 51 10.07 16.36 10.11
N SER A 52 10.01 16.66 11.40
CA SER A 52 11.04 16.32 12.39
C SER A 52 11.32 14.82 12.46
N VAL A 53 10.29 13.97 12.41
CA VAL A 53 10.47 12.52 12.48
C VAL A 53 10.90 11.94 11.14
N PHE A 54 10.21 12.26 10.04
CA PHE A 54 10.38 11.54 8.77
C PHE A 54 11.42 12.13 7.82
N LEU A 55 11.69 13.43 7.91
CA LEU A 55 12.69 14.11 7.07
C LEU A 55 13.98 14.38 7.85
N ASP A 56 13.85 14.90 9.08
CA ASP A 56 15.03 15.26 9.90
C ASP A 56 15.57 14.07 10.71
N ASP A 57 14.88 12.93 10.71
CA ASP A 57 15.22 11.72 11.45
C ASP A 57 15.54 11.99 12.93
N SER A 58 14.74 12.82 13.61
CA SER A 58 14.95 13.22 15.02
C SER A 58 14.99 12.05 16.00
N LEU A 59 14.45 10.89 15.62
CA LEU A 59 14.48 9.65 16.40
C LEU A 59 15.68 8.74 16.08
N ASN A 60 16.55 9.14 15.14
CA ASN A 60 17.72 8.39 14.68
C ASN A 60 17.39 6.96 14.25
N LEU A 61 16.35 6.80 13.44
CA LEU A 61 15.87 5.50 12.96
C LEU A 61 16.39 5.16 11.56
N GLY A 62 17.11 6.07 10.89
CA GLY A 62 17.55 5.89 9.52
C GLY A 62 16.40 6.04 8.53
N MET A 63 15.54 7.05 8.73
CA MET A 63 14.36 7.26 7.89
C MET A 63 14.71 7.42 6.41
N LYS A 64 15.80 8.13 6.11
CA LYS A 64 16.28 8.31 4.75
C LYS A 64 16.58 6.97 4.09
N GLU A 65 17.43 6.15 4.72
CA GLU A 65 17.83 4.85 4.21
C GLU A 65 16.63 3.90 4.11
N TYR A 66 15.73 3.95 5.07
CA TYR A 66 14.50 3.18 5.07
C TYR A 66 13.62 3.48 3.86
N PHE A 67 13.25 4.74 3.64
CA PHE A 67 12.38 5.08 2.52
C PHE A 67 13.07 4.87 1.18
N GLU A 68 14.32 5.30 1.02
CA GLU A 68 15.08 5.12 -0.23
C GLU A 68 15.25 3.63 -0.59
N GLY A 69 15.43 2.76 0.40
CA GLY A 69 15.57 1.31 0.19
C GLY A 69 14.25 0.56 0.05
N LYS A 70 13.18 0.97 0.74
CA LYS A 70 11.90 0.24 0.77
C LYS A 70 10.87 0.79 -0.19
N ASN A 71 10.66 2.10 -0.19
CA ASN A 71 9.65 2.76 -1.01
C ASN A 71 9.90 4.28 -1.09
N PRO A 72 10.74 4.75 -2.04
CA PRO A 72 11.03 6.17 -2.18
C PRO A 72 9.79 6.98 -2.58
N TYR A 73 8.82 6.35 -3.25
CA TYR A 73 7.57 6.99 -3.67
C TYR A 73 6.67 7.33 -2.49
N ALA A 74 6.74 6.59 -1.38
CA ALA A 74 6.05 6.96 -0.16
C ALA A 74 6.60 8.27 0.43
N LEU A 75 7.92 8.48 0.40
CA LEU A 75 8.51 9.73 0.86
C LEU A 75 8.25 10.90 -0.11
N GLN A 76 8.22 10.64 -1.43
CA GLN A 76 7.73 11.62 -2.40
C GLN A 76 6.29 12.05 -2.09
N GLU A 77 5.43 11.10 -1.72
CA GLU A 77 4.05 11.38 -1.35
C GLU A 77 3.96 12.23 -0.08
N MET A 78 4.69 11.84 0.96
CA MET A 78 4.71 12.54 2.25
C MET A 78 5.17 14.00 2.09
N THR A 79 6.25 14.21 1.34
CA THR A 79 6.76 15.55 1.05
C THR A 79 5.80 16.36 0.15
N GLY A 80 5.14 15.73 -0.81
CA GLY A 80 4.11 16.37 -1.64
C GLY A 80 2.89 16.83 -0.83
N VAL A 81 2.41 15.98 0.10
CA VAL A 81 1.31 16.32 1.01
C VAL A 81 1.70 17.48 1.93
N MET A 82 2.90 17.46 2.51
CA MET A 82 3.43 18.55 3.34
C MET A 82 3.47 19.88 2.56
N LEU A 83 3.97 19.88 1.33
CA LEU A 83 4.02 21.08 0.49
C LEU A 83 2.62 21.60 0.15
N GLU A 84 1.66 20.70 -0.08
CA GLU A 84 0.27 21.08 -0.32
C GLU A 84 -0.38 21.65 0.95
N ALA A 85 -0.10 21.09 2.13
CA ALA A 85 -0.56 21.63 3.41
C ALA A 85 -0.07 23.07 3.62
N ILE A 86 1.23 23.33 3.35
CA ILE A 86 1.81 24.68 3.39
C ILE A 86 1.11 25.60 2.40
N ARG A 87 0.95 25.16 1.14
CA ARG A 87 0.33 25.98 0.09
C ARG A 87 -1.13 26.34 0.39
N LYS A 88 -1.84 25.46 1.09
CA LYS A 88 -3.25 25.67 1.49
C LYS A 88 -3.39 26.47 2.79
N GLY A 89 -2.30 26.77 3.48
CA GLY A 89 -2.33 27.45 4.78
C GLY A 89 -2.83 26.55 5.91
N PHE A 90 -2.79 25.22 5.73
CA PHE A 90 -3.05 24.26 6.80
C PHE A 90 -1.82 24.03 7.69
N TRP A 91 -0.66 24.46 7.19
CA TRP A 91 0.57 24.45 7.95
C TRP A 91 1.32 25.76 7.72
N GLU A 92 1.46 26.59 8.74
CA GLU A 92 2.27 27.82 8.70
C GLU A 92 3.78 27.54 8.86
N ALA A 93 4.34 26.75 7.94
CA ALA A 93 5.76 26.41 7.96
C ALA A 93 6.68 27.61 7.71
N SER A 94 7.88 27.57 8.30
CA SER A 94 8.90 28.57 7.98
C SER A 94 9.32 28.49 6.49
N PRO A 95 9.78 29.61 5.89
CA PRO A 95 10.29 29.58 4.52
C PRO A 95 11.47 28.61 4.32
N GLU A 96 12.29 28.39 5.35
CA GLU A 96 13.38 27.39 5.28
C GLU A 96 12.80 25.98 5.25
N THR A 97 11.88 25.65 6.16
CA THR A 97 11.19 24.36 6.19
C THR A 97 10.56 24.02 4.84
N ALA A 98 9.84 24.98 4.24
CA ALA A 98 9.22 24.78 2.92
C ALA A 98 10.27 24.51 1.82
N ARG A 99 11.43 25.19 1.87
CA ARG A 99 12.54 24.95 0.92
C ARG A 99 13.18 23.58 1.12
N GLU A 100 13.43 23.17 2.35
CA GLU A 100 14.00 21.87 2.68
C GLU A 100 13.12 20.72 2.16
N ILE A 101 11.81 20.79 2.42
CA ILE A 101 10.85 19.78 1.94
C ILE A 101 10.82 19.76 0.41
N ALA A 102 10.79 20.94 -0.23
CA ALA A 102 10.79 21.07 -1.68
C ALA A 102 12.05 20.47 -2.33
N ARG A 103 13.24 20.77 -1.79
CA ARG A 103 14.50 20.16 -2.25
C ARG A 103 14.47 18.65 -2.08
N ARG A 104 14.08 18.17 -0.89
CA ARG A 104 14.03 16.75 -0.60
C ARG A 104 13.07 16.00 -1.54
N HIS A 105 11.90 16.59 -1.82
CA HIS A 105 10.95 16.05 -2.79
C HIS A 105 11.56 15.95 -4.20
N GLY A 106 12.17 17.04 -4.68
CA GLY A 106 12.76 17.09 -6.01
C GLY A 106 13.95 16.12 -6.17
N GLU A 107 14.82 16.01 -5.17
CA GLU A 107 15.91 15.03 -5.13
C GLU A 107 15.39 13.59 -5.25
N LEU A 108 14.34 13.24 -4.51
CA LEU A 108 13.72 11.91 -4.58
C LEU A 108 13.18 11.63 -5.98
N VAL A 109 12.56 12.60 -6.63
CA VAL A 109 12.05 12.46 -8.00
C VAL A 109 13.20 12.35 -9.00
N GLU A 110 14.27 13.12 -8.84
CA GLU A 110 15.44 13.05 -9.72
C GLU A 110 16.24 11.75 -9.60
N ILE A 111 16.32 11.17 -8.40
CA ILE A 111 17.10 9.96 -8.12
C ILE A 111 16.29 8.71 -8.45
N PHE A 112 15.02 8.65 -8.05
CA PHE A 112 14.19 7.44 -8.12
C PHE A 112 13.13 7.49 -9.23
N GLY A 113 12.98 8.62 -9.92
CA GLY A 113 11.88 8.87 -10.85
C GLY A 113 10.58 9.22 -10.12
N ALA A 114 9.61 9.77 -10.85
CA ALA A 114 8.35 10.20 -10.25
C ALA A 114 7.39 9.02 -9.97
N GLY A 115 6.93 8.87 -8.73
CA GLY A 115 5.90 7.89 -8.34
C GLY A 115 4.50 8.22 -8.86
N CYS A 116 4.28 9.47 -9.29
CA CYS A 116 3.06 9.98 -9.91
C CYS A 116 1.73 9.67 -9.22
N SER A 117 1.66 10.00 -7.94
CA SER A 117 0.41 10.21 -7.20
C SER A 117 -0.22 11.58 -7.48
N GLY A 118 -1.37 11.84 -6.81
CA GLY A 118 -2.04 13.15 -6.84
C GLY A 118 -1.19 14.30 -6.29
N TYR A 119 -0.31 14.04 -5.31
CA TYR A 119 0.53 15.07 -4.68
C TYR A 119 1.91 15.21 -5.33
N VAL A 120 2.28 14.31 -6.25
CA VAL A 120 3.55 14.34 -6.99
C VAL A 120 3.35 14.85 -8.41
N CYS A 121 2.53 14.15 -9.22
CA CYS A 121 2.40 14.46 -10.66
C CYS A 121 1.16 15.27 -11.03
N ASP A 122 0.12 15.27 -10.19
CA ASP A 122 -1.15 15.97 -10.47
C ASP A 122 -1.35 17.24 -9.63
N ASN A 123 -0.23 17.89 -9.26
CA ASN A 123 -0.26 19.16 -8.54
C ASN A 123 0.74 20.15 -9.14
N ALA A 124 0.28 20.92 -10.13
CA ALA A 124 1.11 21.86 -10.87
C ALA A 124 1.70 22.97 -9.98
N GLU A 125 1.01 23.38 -8.92
CA GLU A 125 1.51 24.44 -8.03
C GLU A 125 2.60 23.92 -7.10
N VAL A 126 2.44 22.72 -6.54
CA VAL A 126 3.52 22.06 -5.79
C VAL A 126 4.73 21.80 -6.69
N GLN A 127 4.52 21.34 -7.94
CA GLN A 127 5.61 21.16 -8.90
C GLN A 127 6.37 22.45 -9.20
N LYS A 128 5.67 23.58 -9.36
CA LYS A 128 6.32 24.89 -9.53
C LYS A 128 7.11 25.28 -8.28
N ALA A 129 6.57 25.04 -7.10
CA ALA A 129 7.25 25.34 -5.84
C ALA A 129 8.55 24.51 -5.70
N VAL A 130 8.49 23.22 -6.01
CA VAL A 130 9.66 22.32 -6.03
C VAL A 130 10.68 22.78 -7.07
N ALA A 131 10.24 22.98 -8.33
CA ALA A 131 11.12 23.38 -9.42
C ALA A 131 11.92 24.66 -9.11
N ARG A 132 11.35 25.61 -8.36
CA ARG A 132 12.05 26.84 -7.94
C ARG A 132 13.20 26.60 -6.96
N GLN A 133 13.24 25.45 -6.29
CA GLN A 133 14.27 25.09 -5.31
C GLN A 133 15.32 24.13 -5.87
N MET A 134 15.13 23.63 -7.09
CA MET A 134 16.04 22.67 -7.71
C MET A 134 17.16 23.37 -8.48
N ASP A 135 18.36 22.77 -8.44
CA ASP A 135 19.49 23.20 -9.27
C ASP A 135 19.24 22.94 -10.76
N ASN A 136 18.51 21.86 -11.07
CA ASN A 136 18.12 21.49 -12.43
C ASN A 136 16.60 21.27 -12.53
N PRO A 137 15.80 22.36 -12.58
CA PRO A 137 14.35 22.28 -12.66
C PRO A 137 13.85 21.48 -13.87
N GLU A 138 14.59 21.51 -14.98
CA GLU A 138 14.26 20.82 -16.23
C GLU A 138 14.33 19.30 -16.06
N LYS A 139 15.33 18.79 -15.33
CA LYS A 139 15.49 17.36 -15.02
C LYS A 139 14.34 16.86 -14.14
N TYR A 140 14.03 17.56 -13.05
CA TYR A 140 12.88 17.26 -12.20
C TYR A 140 11.57 17.17 -13.01
N GLN A 141 11.30 18.18 -13.86
CA GLN A 141 10.11 18.20 -14.70
C GLN A 141 10.14 17.11 -15.77
N ALA A 142 11.31 16.74 -16.30
CA ALA A 142 11.45 15.68 -17.27
C ALA A 142 11.07 14.32 -16.68
N GLU A 143 11.43 14.02 -15.42
CA GLU A 143 11.02 12.77 -14.75
C GLU A 143 9.50 12.69 -14.57
N ILE A 144 8.85 13.81 -14.24
CA ILE A 144 7.38 13.87 -14.17
C ILE A 144 6.74 13.66 -15.54
N ARG A 145 7.23 14.36 -16.57
CA ARG A 145 6.72 14.21 -17.96
C ARG A 145 6.89 12.79 -18.47
N ARG A 146 8.05 12.18 -18.23
CA ARG A 146 8.37 10.82 -18.65
C ARG A 146 7.31 9.81 -18.21
N ILE A 147 6.89 9.87 -16.94
CA ILE A 147 5.89 8.94 -16.40
C ILE A 147 4.48 9.30 -16.86
N ARG A 148 4.13 10.59 -16.94
CA ARG A 148 2.81 11.04 -17.43
C ARG A 148 2.58 10.73 -18.90
N GLU A 149 3.58 10.95 -19.76
CA GLU A 149 3.49 10.71 -21.21
C GLU A 149 3.61 9.24 -21.57
N ALA A 150 4.28 8.43 -20.73
CA ALA A 150 4.29 6.98 -20.86
C ALA A 150 2.92 6.32 -20.56
N ALA A 151 1.95 7.06 -20.01
CA ALA A 151 0.61 6.59 -19.69
C ALA A 151 -0.49 7.41 -20.42
N PRO A 152 -1.40 6.84 -21.23
CA PRO A 152 -1.42 5.59 -21.99
C PRO A 152 -1.45 5.88 -23.50
N GLY A 153 -0.29 5.91 -24.16
CA GLY A 153 -0.17 5.87 -25.62
C GLY A 153 0.57 4.65 -26.17
N SER A 154 1.33 3.93 -25.32
CA SER A 154 2.22 2.84 -25.74
C SER A 154 1.86 1.47 -25.15
N ARG A 155 0.76 1.34 -24.41
CA ARG A 155 0.28 0.01 -24.03
C ARG A 155 -0.46 -0.52 -25.26
N LYS A 156 0.21 -1.34 -26.09
CA LYS A 156 -0.52 -2.35 -26.89
C LYS A 156 -1.54 -2.93 -25.93
N THR A 157 -2.82 -2.80 -26.26
CA THR A 157 -3.94 -3.36 -25.51
C THR A 157 -3.68 -4.84 -25.32
N SER A 158 -2.95 -5.18 -24.25
CA SER A 158 -3.08 -6.47 -23.62
C SER A 158 -4.49 -6.41 -23.10
N GLU A 159 -5.38 -7.11 -23.77
CA GLU A 159 -6.70 -7.41 -23.26
C GLU A 159 -6.48 -7.95 -21.86
N VAL A 160 -6.67 -7.08 -20.85
CA VAL A 160 -6.63 -7.52 -19.46
C VAL A 160 -7.93 -8.28 -19.30
N THR A 161 -7.87 -9.56 -19.65
CA THR A 161 -8.85 -10.55 -19.22
C THR A 161 -8.72 -10.60 -17.71
N GLY A 162 -9.43 -9.67 -17.04
CA GLY A 162 -9.55 -9.69 -15.59
C GLY A 162 -9.98 -11.10 -15.23
N GLN A 163 -9.30 -11.71 -14.26
CA GLN A 163 -9.80 -12.94 -13.67
C GLN A 163 -11.16 -12.62 -13.06
N ARG A 164 -12.23 -12.90 -13.80
CA ARG A 164 -13.57 -12.99 -13.23
C ARG A 164 -13.54 -14.16 -12.28
N MET A 165 -13.77 -13.93 -11.00
CA MET A 165 -14.12 -15.02 -10.10
C MET A 165 -15.34 -15.71 -10.69
N LYS A 166 -15.14 -16.94 -11.19
CA LYS A 166 -16.27 -17.80 -11.50
C LYS A 166 -16.95 -18.10 -10.19
N ARG A 167 -18.27 -17.84 -10.12
CA ARG A 167 -19.09 -18.35 -9.04
C ARG A 167 -18.82 -19.85 -8.97
N GLN A 168 -18.27 -20.29 -7.85
CA GLN A 168 -18.05 -21.71 -7.61
C GLN A 168 -19.43 -22.25 -7.21
N ASP A 169 -20.15 -22.83 -8.18
CA ASP A 169 -21.45 -23.42 -7.91
C ASP A 169 -21.25 -24.68 -7.05
N GLU A 170 -21.48 -24.55 -5.74
CA GLU A 170 -21.42 -25.63 -4.75
C GLU A 170 -22.37 -26.81 -5.06
N HIS A 171 -23.26 -26.67 -6.04
CA HIS A 171 -24.32 -27.63 -6.33
C HIS A 171 -23.86 -28.89 -7.08
N GLU A 172 -22.77 -28.85 -7.86
CA GLU A 172 -22.33 -30.05 -8.59
C GLU A 172 -21.55 -31.00 -7.67
N ASN A 173 -20.64 -30.45 -6.86
CA ASN A 173 -19.78 -31.23 -5.94
C ASN A 173 -20.57 -31.91 -4.80
N ARG A 174 -21.69 -31.33 -4.35
CA ARG A 174 -22.51 -31.93 -3.28
C ARG A 174 -23.17 -33.22 -3.72
N THR A 175 -23.54 -33.32 -5.00
CA THR A 175 -24.28 -34.46 -5.54
C THR A 175 -23.35 -35.66 -5.72
N GLU A 176 -22.15 -35.44 -6.26
CA GLU A 176 -21.15 -36.49 -6.49
C GLU A 176 -20.56 -37.05 -5.19
N VAL A 177 -20.24 -36.19 -4.22
CA VAL A 177 -19.75 -36.65 -2.90
C VAL A 177 -20.84 -37.42 -2.14
N SER A 178 -22.11 -37.05 -2.30
CA SER A 178 -23.23 -37.77 -1.65
C SER A 178 -23.49 -39.15 -2.26
N SER A 179 -23.34 -39.31 -3.57
CA SER A 179 -23.53 -40.59 -4.26
C SER A 179 -22.39 -41.56 -3.95
N LEU A 180 -21.14 -41.09 -3.94
CA LEU A 180 -19.97 -41.87 -3.51
C LEU A 180 -20.09 -42.34 -2.05
N ARG A 181 -20.51 -41.46 -1.13
CA ARG A 181 -20.74 -41.85 0.27
C ARG A 181 -21.83 -42.92 0.41
N ARG A 182 -22.95 -42.78 -0.31
CA ARG A 182 -24.01 -43.80 -0.34
C ARG A 182 -23.49 -45.13 -0.89
N ALA A 183 -22.74 -45.12 -1.98
CA ALA A 183 -22.17 -46.33 -2.57
C ALA A 183 -21.21 -47.04 -1.59
N ILE A 184 -20.33 -46.31 -0.91
CA ILE A 184 -19.41 -46.86 0.10
C ILE A 184 -20.19 -47.49 1.26
N THR A 185 -21.24 -46.84 1.76
CA THR A 185 -22.06 -47.41 2.85
C THR A 185 -22.75 -48.71 2.45
N ILE A 186 -23.30 -48.79 1.24
CA ILE A 186 -23.96 -50.02 0.73
C ILE A 186 -22.95 -51.15 0.60
N TRP A 187 -21.78 -50.88 0.01
CA TRP A 187 -20.73 -51.89 -0.12
C TRP A 187 -20.22 -52.40 1.23
N SER A 188 -20.04 -51.50 2.21
CA SER A 188 -19.61 -51.90 3.55
C SER A 188 -20.61 -52.85 4.22
N LEU A 189 -21.92 -52.59 4.08
CA LEU A 189 -22.97 -53.46 4.62
C LEU A 189 -23.01 -54.81 3.90
N LEU A 190 -22.87 -54.82 2.57
CA LEU A 190 -22.81 -56.07 1.81
C LEU A 190 -21.61 -56.94 2.21
N CYS A 191 -20.43 -56.34 2.41
CA CYS A 191 -19.26 -57.05 2.90
C CYS A 191 -19.48 -57.63 4.31
N ILE A 192 -20.14 -56.89 5.21
CA ILE A 192 -20.46 -57.38 6.55
C ILE A 192 -21.46 -58.53 6.48
N CYS A 193 -22.52 -58.43 5.68
CA CYS A 193 -23.49 -59.51 5.49
C CYS A 193 -22.84 -60.76 4.89
N ALA A 194 -21.99 -60.61 3.87
CA ALA A 194 -21.25 -61.71 3.27
C ALA A 194 -20.32 -62.39 4.30
N ALA A 195 -19.63 -61.61 5.13
CA ALA A 195 -18.82 -62.14 6.22
C ALA A 195 -19.68 -62.90 7.26
N ALA A 196 -20.84 -62.35 7.65
CA ALA A 196 -21.75 -63.01 8.58
C ALA A 196 -22.29 -64.35 8.05
N VAL A 197 -22.61 -64.44 6.75
CA VAL A 197 -23.03 -65.70 6.10
C VAL A 197 -21.85 -66.68 6.01
N PHE A 198 -20.65 -66.20 5.65
CA PHE A 198 -19.48 -67.05 5.55
C PHE A 198 -19.05 -67.64 6.89
N PHE A 199 -19.00 -66.82 7.94
CA PHE A 199 -18.64 -67.25 9.30
C PHE A 199 -19.77 -68.00 9.99
N GLY A 200 -21.03 -67.59 9.80
CA GLY A 200 -22.21 -68.29 10.30
C GLY A 200 -22.40 -69.66 9.65
N GLY A 201 -22.18 -69.77 8.33
CA GLY A 201 -22.19 -71.03 7.60
C GLY A 201 -21.05 -71.97 8.01
N ARG A 202 -19.88 -71.43 8.37
CA ARG A 202 -18.76 -72.22 8.92
C ARG A 202 -19.04 -72.75 10.32
N ARG A 203 -19.79 -72.01 11.15
CA ARG A 203 -20.19 -72.43 12.50
C ARG A 203 -21.29 -73.50 12.50
N ARG A 204 -22.11 -73.56 11.45
CA ARG A 204 -23.20 -74.55 11.31
C ARG A 204 -22.75 -75.88 10.67
N ARG A 205 -21.53 -75.92 10.11
CA ARG A 205 -20.89 -77.12 9.52
C ARG A 205 -19.79 -77.72 10.41
N ARG A 206 -19.70 -77.29 11.68
CA ARG A 206 -18.90 -77.95 12.73
C ARG A 206 -19.83 -78.54 13.76
#